data_AF-A0A831PE60-F1
#
_entry.id   AF-A0A831PE60-F1
#
_cell.length_a   1.000
_cell.length_b   1.000
_cell.length_c   1.000
_cell.angle_alpha   90.00
_cell.angle_beta   90.00
_cell.angle_gamma   90.00
#
_symmetry.space_group_name_H-M   'P 1'
#
loop_
_entity.id
_entity.type
_entity.pdbx_description
1 polymer ?
#
loop_
_entity_poly.entity_id
_entity_poly.type
_entity_poly.pdbx_seq_one_letter_code
_entity_poly.pdbx_strand_id
1 'polypeptide(L)'
;MPHIDALFEMCKKKEVAAAYPRLCALLLMYKHLPKVGVVYLRTTAYRTPVQKWLEGTPGLTGEDKRVIMQKLMKAVGEAVAELKKELGGVASAINLRRAILRQLLEELRKLVPHLMIYLVFWLLRP
;
A
#
# COMPACT_ATOMS: atom_id res chain seq x y z
N MET A 1 -14.71 -1.19 -1.03
CA MET A 1 -14.93 -1.75 0.33
C MET A 1 -14.66 -0.58 1.25
N PRO A 2 -15.66 -0.06 1.99
CA PRO A 2 -15.58 1.28 2.60
C PRO A 2 -14.34 1.49 3.47
N HIS A 3 -13.90 0.46 4.20
CA HIS A 3 -12.67 0.51 4.99
C HIS A 3 -11.38 0.60 4.17
N ILE A 4 -11.27 -0.14 3.05
CA ILE A 4 -10.12 -0.06 2.14
C ILE A 4 -10.05 1.31 1.49
N ASP A 5 -11.21 1.86 1.11
CA ASP A 5 -11.29 3.17 0.49
C ASP A 5 -10.87 4.26 1.50
N ALA A 6 -11.32 4.19 2.75
CA ALA A 6 -10.88 5.10 3.81
C ALA A 6 -9.37 4.99 4.10
N LEU A 7 -8.83 3.77 4.24
CA LEU A 7 -7.39 3.57 4.43
C LEU A 7 -6.56 4.12 3.27
N PHE A 8 -7.04 3.94 2.04
CA PHE A 8 -6.38 4.45 0.85
C PHE A 8 -6.40 5.98 0.77
N GLU A 9 -7.49 6.62 1.19
CA GLU A 9 -7.54 8.07 1.32
C GLU A 9 -6.60 8.60 2.41
N MET A 10 -6.43 7.89 3.54
CA MET A 10 -5.42 8.26 4.54
C MET A 10 -4.00 8.24 3.98
N CYS A 11 -3.69 7.28 3.10
CA CYS A 11 -2.39 7.22 2.43
C CYS A 11 -2.09 8.48 1.61
N LYS A 12 -3.09 9.27 1.19
CA LYS A 12 -2.86 10.55 0.49
C LYS A 12 -2.27 11.63 1.39
N LYS A 13 -2.15 11.40 2.69
CA LYS A 13 -1.38 12.28 3.58
C LYS A 13 0.11 11.97 3.43
N LYS A 14 0.93 13.01 3.23
CA LYS A 14 2.39 12.91 3.05
C LYS A 14 3.03 12.07 4.15
N GLU A 15 2.64 12.32 5.39
CA GLU A 15 3.19 11.69 6.59
C GLU A 15 2.90 10.19 6.59
N VAL A 16 1.68 9.81 6.20
CA VAL A 16 1.24 8.42 6.14
C VAL A 16 1.95 7.66 5.01
N ALA A 17 2.03 8.25 3.81
CA ALA A 17 2.74 7.64 2.70
C ALA A 17 4.25 7.46 2.98
N ALA A 18 4.84 8.41 3.70
CA ALA A 18 6.25 8.37 4.06
C ALA A 18 6.55 7.37 5.18
N ALA A 19 5.65 7.22 6.17
CA ALA A 19 5.79 6.33 7.32
C ALA A 19 5.38 4.89 7.01
N TYR A 20 4.36 4.68 6.19
CA TYR A 20 3.77 3.37 5.90
C TYR A 20 3.73 3.05 4.40
N PRO A 21 4.88 3.11 3.69
CA PRO A 21 4.92 2.93 2.24
C PRO A 21 4.43 1.54 1.81
N ARG A 22 4.65 0.50 2.62
CA ARG A 22 4.19 -0.86 2.31
C ARG A 22 2.68 -1.03 2.37
N LEU A 23 2.04 -0.49 3.41
CA LEU A 23 0.57 -0.44 3.50
C LEU A 23 -0.02 0.30 2.28
N CYS A 24 0.51 1.47 1.96
CA CYS A 24 0.00 2.28 0.85
C CYS A 24 0.24 1.61 -0.52
N ALA A 25 1.37 0.93 -0.71
CA ALA A 25 1.64 0.14 -1.91
C ALA A 25 0.62 -1.00 -2.08
N LEU A 26 0.36 -1.77 -1.03
CA LEU A 26 -0.60 -2.88 -1.07
C LEU A 26 -2.03 -2.41 -1.33
N LEU A 27 -2.46 -1.29 -0.72
CA LEU A 27 -3.77 -0.69 -0.99
C LEU A 27 -3.88 -0.21 -2.44
N LEU A 28 -2.80 0.38 -2.97
CA LEU A 28 -2.74 0.84 -4.36
C LEU A 28 -2.82 -0.34 -5.34
N MET A 29 -2.09 -1.43 -5.07
CA MET A 29 -2.14 -2.66 -5.85
C MET A 29 -3.54 -3.28 -5.82
N TYR A 30 -4.18 -3.34 -4.65
CA TYR A 30 -5.54 -3.86 -4.49
C TYR A 30 -6.56 -3.06 -5.33
N LYS A 31 -6.47 -1.73 -5.30
CA LYS A 31 -7.40 -0.83 -6.00
C LYS A 31 -7.28 -0.91 -7.52
N HIS A 32 -6.07 -1.12 -8.03
CA HIS A 32 -5.79 -1.20 -9.47
C HIS A 32 -5.84 -2.62 -10.02
N LEU A 33 -6.15 -3.61 -9.18
CA LEU A 33 -6.27 -4.98 -9.63
C LEU A 33 -7.54 -5.15 -10.49
N PRO A 34 -7.47 -5.81 -11.65
CA PRO A 34 -8.68 -6.21 -12.37
C PRO A 34 -9.59 -7.06 -11.47
N LYS A 35 -10.90 -7.01 -11.73
CA LYS A 35 -11.89 -7.79 -10.96
C LYS A 35 -11.87 -9.27 -11.33
N VAL A 36 -11.56 -9.58 -12.58
CA VAL A 36 -11.59 -10.91 -13.18
C VAL A 36 -10.38 -11.12 -14.09
N GLY A 37 -10.14 -12.35 -14.51
CA GLY A 37 -9.06 -12.72 -15.42
C GLY A 37 -7.76 -13.11 -14.71
N VAL A 38 -6.67 -13.09 -15.46
CA VAL A 38 -5.33 -13.51 -15.02
C VAL A 38 -4.40 -12.30 -15.01
N VAL A 39 -3.54 -12.21 -13.99
CA VAL A 39 -2.63 -11.08 -13.77
C VAL A 39 -1.20 -11.59 -13.75
N TYR A 40 -0.35 -10.94 -14.54
CA TYR A 40 1.10 -11.14 -14.51
C TYR A 40 1.70 -10.22 -13.44
N LEU A 41 2.43 -10.81 -12.49
CA LEU A 41 3.06 -10.05 -11.42
C LEU A 41 4.31 -9.33 -11.94
N ARG A 42 4.17 -8.02 -12.19
CA ARG A 42 5.26 -7.15 -12.65
C ARG A 42 5.25 -5.84 -11.88
N THR A 43 6.36 -5.48 -11.28
CA THR A 43 6.53 -4.19 -10.58
C THR A 43 6.22 -3.01 -11.49
N THR A 44 6.63 -3.09 -12.76
CA THR A 44 6.42 -2.04 -13.77
C THR A 44 4.95 -1.75 -14.06
N ALA A 45 4.05 -2.72 -13.88
CA ALA A 45 2.62 -2.54 -14.10
C ALA A 45 2.00 -1.50 -13.14
N TYR A 46 2.66 -1.24 -12.00
CA TYR A 46 2.18 -0.33 -10.96
C TYR A 46 2.81 1.06 -11.03
N ARG A 47 3.81 1.29 -11.91
CA ARG A 47 4.45 2.61 -12.03
C ARG A 47 3.45 3.72 -12.38
N THR A 48 2.65 3.50 -13.42
CA THR A 48 1.63 4.47 -13.85
C THR A 48 0.55 4.69 -12.79
N PRO A 49 -0.02 3.64 -12.15
CA PRO A 49 -0.88 3.79 -10.98
C PRO A 49 -0.29 4.65 -9.86
N VAL A 50 0.97 4.41 -9.46
CA VAL A 50 1.63 5.19 -8.39
C VAL A 50 1.81 6.65 -8.82
N GLN A 51 2.24 6.89 -10.05
CA GLN A 51 2.42 8.25 -10.57
C GLN A 51 1.09 9.03 -10.58
N LYS A 52 0.02 8.44 -11.12
CA LYS A 52 -1.32 9.07 -11.14
C LYS A 52 -1.83 9.36 -9.72
N TRP A 53 -1.56 8.46 -8.78
CA TRP A 53 -1.94 8.64 -7.39
C TRP A 53 -1.19 9.82 -6.74
N LEU A 54 0.11 9.98 -7.02
CA LEU A 54 0.89 11.13 -6.55
C LEU A 54 0.45 12.46 -7.19
N GLU A 55 0.07 12.44 -8.47
CA GLU A 55 -0.48 13.62 -9.17
C GLU A 55 -1.79 14.09 -8.53
N GLY A 56 -2.66 13.14 -8.15
CA GLY A 56 -3.93 13.41 -7.48
C GLY A 56 -3.84 13.68 -5.97
N THR A 57 -2.64 13.79 -5.40
CA THR A 57 -2.44 14.05 -3.97
C THR A 57 -2.15 15.55 -3.75
N PRO A 58 -3.09 16.32 -3.17
CA PRO A 58 -2.91 17.74 -2.95
C PRO A 58 -1.85 18.02 -1.88
N GLY A 59 -1.10 19.11 -2.04
CA GLY A 59 -0.12 19.57 -1.04
C GLY A 59 1.26 18.92 -1.09
N LEU A 60 1.52 17.99 -2.03
CA LEU A 60 2.87 17.46 -2.26
C LEU A 60 3.69 18.38 -3.18
N THR A 61 4.87 18.78 -2.74
CA THR A 61 5.86 19.43 -3.60
C THR A 61 6.43 18.45 -4.64
N GLY A 62 7.15 18.96 -5.64
CA GLY A 62 7.84 18.11 -6.63
C GLY A 62 8.85 17.14 -6.00
N GLU A 63 9.57 17.60 -4.97
CA GLU A 63 10.51 16.76 -4.22
C GLU A 63 9.79 15.69 -3.40
N ASP A 64 8.69 16.06 -2.72
CA ASP A 64 7.87 15.08 -1.98
C ASP A 64 7.37 13.95 -2.89
N LYS A 65 6.88 14.31 -4.09
CA LYS A 65 6.43 13.33 -5.08
C LYS A 65 7.57 12.39 -5.47
N ARG A 66 8.78 12.91 -5.68
CA ARG A 66 9.96 12.10 -6.04
C ARG A 66 10.33 11.11 -4.93
N VAL A 67 10.41 11.58 -3.68
CA VAL A 67 10.78 10.74 -2.53
C VAL A 67 9.72 9.68 -2.27
N ILE A 68 8.44 10.06 -2.26
CA ILE A 68 7.34 9.12 -2.04
C ILE A 68 7.25 8.10 -3.19
N MET A 69 7.46 8.53 -4.44
CA MET A 69 7.53 7.64 -5.61
C MET A 69 8.57 6.54 -5.42
N GLN A 70 9.79 6.90 -5.00
CA GLN A 70 10.86 5.94 -4.78
C GLN A 70 10.51 4.94 -3.67
N LYS A 71 9.99 5.43 -2.54
CA LYS A 71 9.57 4.57 -1.41
C LYS A 71 8.45 3.61 -1.80
N LEU A 72 7.43 4.11 -2.51
CA LEU A 72 6.30 3.30 -2.95
C LEU A 72 6.72 2.26 -4.00
N MET A 73 7.52 2.65 -5.00
CA MET A 73 7.99 1.70 -6.02
C MET A 73 8.87 0.60 -5.43
N LYS A 74 9.69 0.92 -4.42
CA LYS A 74 10.44 -0.08 -3.65
C LYS A 74 9.48 -1.04 -2.94
N ALA A 75 8.52 -0.51 -2.19
CA ALA A 75 7.53 -1.32 -1.47
C ALA A 75 6.67 -2.20 -2.40
N VAL A 76 6.28 -1.68 -3.57
CA VAL A 76 5.61 -2.46 -4.62
C VAL A 76 6.52 -3.58 -5.11
N GLY A 77 7.80 -3.31 -5.36
CA GLY A 77 8.77 -4.32 -5.79
C GLY A 77 8.89 -5.47 -4.79
N GLU A 78 9.00 -5.15 -3.50
CA GLU A 78 9.02 -6.11 -2.40
C GLU A 78 7.71 -6.91 -2.33
N ALA A 79 6.55 -6.24 -2.48
CA ALA A 79 5.23 -6.90 -2.45
C ALA A 79 5.07 -7.86 -3.62
N VAL A 80 5.46 -7.44 -4.83
CA VAL A 80 5.47 -8.29 -6.01
C VAL A 80 6.39 -9.49 -5.83
N ALA A 81 7.58 -9.31 -5.25
CA ALA A 81 8.50 -10.41 -5.01
C ALA A 81 7.92 -11.46 -4.03
N GLU A 82 7.29 -11.01 -2.94
CA GLU A 82 6.63 -11.91 -1.98
C GLU A 82 5.42 -12.62 -2.61
N LEU A 83 4.56 -11.89 -3.32
CA LEU A 83 3.41 -12.46 -4.01
C LEU A 83 3.84 -13.46 -5.09
N LYS A 84 5.00 -13.25 -5.75
CA LYS A 84 5.57 -14.21 -6.69
C LYS A 84 6.04 -15.50 -6.00
N LYS A 85 6.62 -15.40 -4.81
CA LYS A 85 7.00 -16.59 -4.03
C LYS A 85 5.77 -17.40 -3.63
N GLU A 86 4.67 -16.72 -3.32
CA GLU A 86 3.43 -17.35 -2.85
C GLU A 86 2.57 -17.93 -3.99
N LEU A 87 2.43 -17.20 -5.10
CA LEU A 87 1.45 -17.50 -6.17
C LEU A 87 2.11 -17.85 -7.51
N GLY A 88 3.44 -17.78 -7.62
CA GLY A 88 4.15 -17.84 -8.89
C GLY A 88 4.11 -16.52 -9.67
N GLY A 89 4.64 -16.50 -10.90
CA GLY A 89 4.71 -15.28 -11.72
C GLY A 89 3.36 -14.79 -12.27
N VAL A 90 2.31 -15.62 -12.20
CA VAL A 90 1.01 -15.43 -12.83
C VAL A 90 -0.07 -16.01 -11.92
N ALA A 91 -1.12 -15.24 -11.64
CA ALA A 91 -2.20 -15.67 -10.77
C ALA A 91 -3.56 -15.19 -11.29
N SER A 92 -4.65 -15.89 -10.92
CA SER A 92 -5.99 -15.35 -11.13
C SER A 92 -6.17 -14.07 -10.31
N ALA A 93 -6.95 -13.12 -10.84
CA ALA A 93 -7.25 -11.86 -10.16
C ALA A 93 -7.84 -12.09 -8.76
N ILE A 94 -8.65 -13.13 -8.59
CA ILE A 94 -9.26 -13.51 -7.30
C ILE A 94 -8.19 -13.97 -6.31
N ASN A 95 -7.29 -14.88 -6.72
CA ASN A 95 -6.24 -15.40 -5.84
C ASN A 95 -5.27 -14.29 -5.43
N LEU A 96 -4.88 -13.45 -6.39
CA LEU A 96 -4.03 -12.31 -6.14
C LEU A 96 -4.68 -11.30 -5.19
N ARG A 97 -5.98 -11.01 -5.38
CA ARG A 97 -6.75 -10.14 -4.48
C ARG A 97 -6.77 -10.68 -3.04
N ARG A 98 -6.96 -11.99 -2.86
CA ARG A 98 -6.92 -12.64 -1.54
C ARG A 98 -5.54 -12.55 -0.90
N ALA A 99 -4.47 -12.79 -1.66
CA ALA A 99 -3.10 -12.69 -1.16
C ALA A 99 -2.75 -11.26 -0.73
N ILE A 100 -3.10 -10.26 -1.54
CA ILE A 100 -2.90 -8.84 -1.19
C ILE A 100 -3.69 -8.49 0.08
N LEU A 101 -4.93 -8.96 0.23
CA LEU A 101 -5.71 -8.75 1.47
C LEU A 101 -5.06 -9.37 2.70
N ARG A 102 -4.46 -10.57 2.58
CA ARG A 102 -3.71 -11.18 3.69
C ARG A 102 -2.52 -10.34 4.10
N GLN A 103 -1.70 -9.91 3.14
CA GLN A 103 -0.56 -9.04 3.42
C GLN A 103 -1.00 -7.68 4.01
N LEU A 104 -2.13 -7.12 3.54
CA LEU A 104 -2.72 -5.91 4.13
C LEU A 104 -3.10 -6.11 5.60
N LEU A 105 -3.73 -7.24 5.94
CA LEU A 105 -4.08 -7.54 7.32
C LEU A 105 -2.83 -7.70 8.21
N GLU A 106 -1.77 -8.30 7.68
CA GLU A 106 -0.48 -8.42 8.38
C GLU A 106 0.17 -7.05 8.62
N GLU A 107 0.21 -6.19 7.62
CA GLU A 107 0.72 -4.82 7.76
C GLU A 107 -0.12 -4.02 8.78
N LEU A 108 -1.45 -4.14 8.73
CA LEU A 108 -2.33 -3.48 9.70
C LEU A 108 -2.10 -4.01 11.13
N ARG A 109 -1.89 -5.32 11.30
CA ARG A 109 -1.58 -5.91 12.61
C ARG A 109 -0.28 -5.37 13.20
N LYS A 110 0.73 -5.06 12.38
CA LYS A 110 1.97 -4.42 12.86
C LYS A 110 1.75 -3.00 13.38
N LEU A 111 0.67 -2.33 12.95
CA LEU A 111 0.33 -0.97 13.39
C LEU A 111 -0.44 -0.94 14.71
N VAL A 112 -1.17 -2.01 15.06
CA VAL A 112 -1.96 -2.07 16.30
C VAL A 112 -1.10 -1.88 17.56
N PRO A 113 0.08 -2.52 17.72
CA PRO A 113 0.97 -2.27 18.85
C PRO A 113 1.40 -0.80 18.94
N HIS A 114 1.69 -0.16 17.81
CA HIS A 114 2.10 1.24 17.78
C HIS A 114 0.95 2.18 18.19
N LEU A 115 -0.27 1.94 17.72
CA LEU A 115 -1.45 2.69 18.13
C LEU A 115 -1.75 2.53 19.62
N MET A 116 -1.58 1.33 20.19
CA MET A 116 -1.73 1.10 21.62
C MET A 116 -0.64 1.81 22.43
N ILE A 117 0.62 1.81 21.98
CA ILE A 117 1.70 2.56 22.63
C ILE A 117 1.43 4.06 22.63
N TYR A 118 0.98 4.62 21.50
CA TYR A 118 0.60 6.04 21.42
C TYR A 118 -0.57 6.39 22.34
N LEU A 119 -1.60 5.54 22.42
CA LEU A 119 -2.73 5.72 23.35
C LEU A 119 -2.29 5.65 24.82
N VAL A 120 -1.42 4.70 25.17
CA VAL A 120 -0.87 4.56 26.53
C VAL A 120 0.00 5.76 26.88
N PHE A 121 0.85 6.23 25.97
CA PHE A 121 1.66 7.44 26.17
C PHE A 121 0.81 8.72 26.30
N TRP A 122 -0.32 8.78 25.62
CA TRP A 122 -1.25 9.92 25.71
C TRP A 122 -2.07 9.90 27.00
N LEU A 123 -2.46 8.72 27.50
CA LEU A 123 -3.15 8.53 28.78
C LEU A 123 -2.23 8.71 30.01
N LEU A 124 -0.92 8.54 29.85
CA LEU A 124 0.09 8.71 30.91
C LEU A 124 0.75 10.09 30.94
N ARG A 125 0.30 11.05 30.13
CA ARG A 125 0.72 12.46 30.26
C ARG A 125 -0.12 13.13 31.37
N PRO A 126 0.50 13.61 32.47
CA PRO A 126 -0.19 14.37 33.51
C PRO A 126 -0.63 15.75 33.03
#